data_AF-A0A9N8ERZ5-F1
#
_entry.id   AF-A0A9N8ERZ5-F1
#
_cell.length_a   1.000
_cell.length_b   1.000
_cell.length_c   1.000
_cell.angle_alpha   90.00
_cell.angle_beta   90.00
_cell.angle_gamma   90.00
#
_symmetry.space_group_name_H-M   'P 1'
#
loop_
_entity.id
_entity.type
_entity.pdbx_description
1 polymer ?
#
loop_
_entity_poly.entity_id
_entity_poly.type
_entity_poly.pdbx_seq_one_letter_code
_entity_poly.pdbx_strand_id
1 'polypeptide(L)'
;MENLNLLNNALSGTLPQLMCSIAPISIRVDCNVNCTCAECSCLHEVVVEGTLEFGLFDGATIRPPTGPEIGSLMDQTSLFYTELLSGADEEFPSYASIEDEFVGFRFEETADLPYQIDADVTAKFRSEDRITLPSTLDAFDFMQAANYQDYIQNYVWNTTPQGGIFFDTQRSSFNASGA
;
A
#
# COMPACT_ATOMS: atom_id res chain seq x y z
N MET A 1 -64.26 13.51 22.49
CA MET A 1 -63.48 13.34 23.74
C MET A 1 -62.59 12.15 23.53
N GLU A 2 -61.31 12.46 23.34
CA GLU A 2 -60.18 11.55 23.15
C GLU A 2 -59.88 10.78 24.45
N ASN A 3 -59.38 9.55 24.33
CA ASN A 3 -58.42 8.90 25.23
C ASN A 3 -58.01 7.55 24.61
N LEU A 4 -56.82 7.45 24.00
CA LEU A 4 -55.54 7.07 24.63
C LEU A 4 -55.54 5.64 25.21
N ASN A 5 -55.06 4.67 24.41
CA ASN A 5 -54.19 3.58 24.87
C ASN A 5 -53.70 2.72 23.70
N LEU A 6 -52.57 3.11 23.13
CA LEU A 6 -51.64 2.22 22.44
C LEU A 6 -50.25 2.64 22.91
N LEU A 7 -49.50 1.72 23.52
CA LEU A 7 -48.04 1.66 23.48
C LEU A 7 -47.59 0.42 24.25
N ASN A 8 -47.27 -0.63 23.50
CA ASN A 8 -46.19 -1.56 23.81
C ASN A 8 -45.86 -2.31 22.53
N ASN A 9 -44.95 -1.75 21.75
CA ASN A 9 -44.26 -2.47 20.68
C ASN A 9 -42.76 -2.30 20.86
N ALA A 10 -42.09 -3.44 20.80
CA ALA A 10 -40.68 -3.65 21.05
C ALA A 10 -39.79 -2.86 20.10
N LEU A 11 -38.78 -2.20 20.65
CA LEU A 11 -37.60 -1.74 19.91
C LEU A 11 -36.50 -2.80 20.06
N SER A 12 -36.50 -3.79 19.17
CA SER A 12 -35.29 -4.52 18.79
C SER A 12 -34.77 -3.85 17.53
N GLY A 13 -33.95 -2.82 17.71
CA GLY A 13 -33.23 -2.17 16.62
C GLY A 13 -31.96 -2.95 16.33
N THR A 14 -31.96 -3.71 15.24
CA THR A 14 -30.74 -4.19 14.59
C THR A 14 -30.08 -2.98 13.92
N LEU A 15 -28.83 -2.71 14.29
CA LEU A 15 -28.00 -1.69 13.65
C LEU A 15 -27.80 -2.06 12.16
N PRO A 16 -28.01 -1.13 11.22
CA PRO A 16 -27.74 -1.38 9.82
C PRO A 16 -26.23 -1.48 9.61
N GLN A 17 -25.75 -2.69 9.30
CA GLN A 17 -24.44 -2.86 8.69
C GLN A 17 -24.50 -2.28 7.28
N LEU A 18 -23.89 -1.11 7.11
CA LEU A 18 -23.61 -0.52 5.80
C LEU A 18 -22.54 -1.37 5.12
N MET A 19 -22.98 -2.40 4.40
CA MET A 19 -22.16 -3.13 3.44
C MET A 19 -22.14 -2.31 2.15
N CYS A 20 -21.13 -1.46 2.00
CA CYS A 20 -20.83 -0.84 0.72
C CYS A 20 -20.09 -1.88 -0.14
N SER A 21 -20.78 -2.41 -1.15
CA SER A 21 -20.24 -3.37 -2.11
C SER A 21 -20.12 -2.70 -3.47
N ILE A 22 -18.89 -2.34 -3.81
CA ILE A 22 -18.37 -2.17 -5.17
C ILE A 22 -16.93 -2.66 -5.10
N ALA A 23 -16.57 -3.67 -5.89
CA ALA A 23 -15.23 -4.26 -5.87
C ALA A 23 -14.22 -3.39 -6.65
N PRO A 24 -12.90 -3.59 -6.47
CA PRO A 24 -12.22 -3.68 -5.18
C PRO A 24 -11.21 -2.54 -4.89
N ILE A 25 -11.66 -1.31 -4.66
CA ILE A 25 -10.89 -0.40 -3.78
C ILE A 25 -11.27 -0.71 -2.33
N SER A 26 -10.45 -1.52 -1.65
CA SER A 26 -10.67 -1.94 -0.27
C SER A 26 -10.14 -0.90 0.72
N ILE A 27 -10.93 0.13 1.04
CA ILE A 27 -10.68 0.91 2.26
C ILE A 27 -11.22 0.08 3.43
N ARG A 28 -10.32 -0.52 4.21
CA ARG A 28 -10.69 -1.15 5.49
C ARG A 28 -10.62 -0.10 6.58
N VAL A 29 -11.73 0.05 7.29
CA VAL A 29 -11.82 0.92 8.45
C VAL A 29 -12.04 0.03 9.67
N ASP A 30 -10.96 -0.29 10.37
CA ASP A 30 -11.04 -1.04 11.62
C ASP A 30 -11.26 -0.06 12.78
N CYS A 31 -12.54 0.24 13.05
CA CYS A 31 -12.93 0.94 14.26
C CYS A 31 -13.08 -0.07 15.41
N ASN A 32 -12.34 0.13 16.51
CA ASN A 32 -12.61 -0.60 17.75
C ASN A 32 -14.02 -0.25 18.25
N VAL A 33 -14.93 -1.24 18.27
CA VAL A 33 -16.36 -1.10 18.62
C VAL A 33 -16.61 -0.65 20.08
N ASN A 34 -15.58 -0.53 20.91
CA ASN A 34 -15.69 -0.08 22.31
C ASN A 34 -15.31 1.40 22.55
N CYS A 35 -15.12 2.20 21.51
CA CYS A 35 -14.83 3.62 21.69
C CYS A 35 -16.07 4.45 22.09
N THR A 36 -15.94 5.24 23.16
CA THR A 36 -16.83 6.36 23.46
C THR A 36 -16.48 7.57 22.59
N CYS A 37 -17.49 8.32 22.14
CA CYS A 37 -17.47 9.30 21.02
C CYS A 37 -16.49 10.50 21.09
N ALA A 38 -15.49 10.53 21.98
CA ALA A 38 -14.56 11.65 22.13
C ALA A 38 -13.09 11.32 21.79
N GLU A 39 -12.68 10.04 21.72
CA GLU A 39 -11.25 9.68 21.60
C GLU A 39 -11.00 8.49 20.65
N CYS A 40 -11.84 8.29 19.65
CA CYS A 40 -11.68 7.15 18.76
C CYS A 40 -10.78 7.48 17.56
N SER A 41 -9.47 7.35 17.75
CA SER A 41 -8.51 7.26 16.63
C SER A 41 -8.90 6.04 15.78
N CYS A 42 -9.46 6.28 14.59
CA CYS A 42 -9.81 5.22 13.66
C CYS A 42 -8.61 4.97 12.74
N LEU A 43 -8.11 3.73 12.73
CA LEU A 43 -7.10 3.34 11.75
C LEU A 43 -7.81 3.14 10.41
N HIS A 44 -7.32 3.82 9.39
CA HIS A 44 -7.78 3.69 8.03
C HIS A 44 -6.66 3.08 7.19
N GLU A 45 -7.00 2.06 6.43
CA GLU A 45 -6.07 1.39 5.55
C GLU A 45 -6.37 1.80 4.12
N VAL A 46 -5.34 2.30 3.43
CA VAL A 46 -5.35 2.57 2.00
C VAL A 46 -4.45 1.53 1.36
N VAL A 47 -5.06 0.63 0.60
CA VAL A 47 -4.33 -0.40 -0.15
C VAL A 47 -4.02 0.13 -1.54
N VAL A 48 -2.75 0.07 -1.93
CA VAL A 48 -2.23 0.38 -3.26
C VAL A 48 -1.60 -0.88 -3.82
N GLU A 49 -2.24 -1.51 -4.79
CA GLU A 49 -1.71 -2.68 -5.49
C GLU A 49 -0.76 -2.23 -6.58
N GLY A 50 0.47 -2.73 -6.57
CA GLY A 50 1.53 -2.23 -7.41
C GLY A 50 2.35 -3.32 -8.09
N THR A 51 2.82 -3.01 -9.28
CA THR A 51 3.79 -3.80 -10.04
C THR A 51 5.05 -2.97 -10.22
N LEU A 52 6.18 -3.52 -9.78
CA LEU A 52 7.52 -3.01 -10.06
C LEU A 52 8.18 -3.82 -11.16
N GLU A 53 8.58 -3.14 -12.23
CA GLU A 53 9.32 -3.75 -13.33
C GLU A 53 10.76 -3.24 -13.34
N PHE A 54 11.73 -4.11 -13.63
CA PHE A 54 13.15 -3.79 -13.59
C PHE A 54 13.82 -4.06 -14.94
N GLY A 55 14.48 -3.02 -15.46
CA GLY A 55 15.36 -3.12 -16.62
C GLY A 55 16.82 -3.06 -16.20
N LEU A 56 17.65 -3.94 -16.74
CA LEU A 56 19.08 -4.02 -16.42
C LEU A 56 19.95 -3.21 -17.38
N PHE A 57 21.19 -2.92 -16.98
CA PHE A 57 22.23 -2.41 -17.87
C PHE A 57 22.58 -3.39 -19.00
N ASP A 58 23.01 -2.85 -20.13
CA ASP A 58 23.55 -3.64 -21.24
C ASP A 58 24.74 -4.49 -20.77
N GLY A 59 24.71 -5.78 -21.11
CA GLY A 59 25.75 -6.75 -20.76
C GLY A 59 25.58 -7.41 -19.39
N ALA A 60 24.54 -7.05 -18.62
CA ALA A 60 24.19 -7.77 -17.41
C ALA A 60 23.85 -9.24 -17.70
N THR A 61 24.19 -10.14 -16.79
CA THR A 61 23.89 -11.58 -16.95
C THR A 61 22.47 -11.86 -16.48
N ILE A 62 21.54 -11.95 -17.43
CA ILE A 62 20.13 -12.27 -17.13
C ILE A 62 20.01 -13.70 -16.60
N ARG A 63 19.33 -13.87 -15.47
CA ARG A 63 19.03 -15.16 -14.85
C ARG A 63 17.87 -15.03 -13.86
N PRO A 64 17.19 -16.13 -13.47
CA PRO A 64 16.26 -16.07 -12.36
C PRO A 64 16.94 -15.54 -11.08
N PRO A 65 16.28 -14.63 -10.32
CA PRO A 65 16.75 -14.21 -9.02
C PRO A 65 16.65 -15.36 -8.03
N THR A 66 17.51 -15.32 -7.03
CA THR A 66 17.48 -16.22 -5.89
C THR A 66 16.49 -15.72 -4.83
N GLY A 67 16.00 -16.61 -3.97
CA GLY A 67 15.13 -16.23 -2.86
C GLY A 67 15.70 -15.08 -1.99
N PRO A 68 16.98 -15.13 -1.58
CA PRO A 68 17.60 -14.02 -0.84
C PRO A 68 17.60 -12.68 -1.59
N GLU A 69 17.83 -12.68 -2.90
CA GLU A 69 17.80 -11.45 -3.70
C GLU A 69 16.40 -10.83 -3.73
N ILE A 70 15.36 -11.65 -3.92
CA ILE A 70 13.96 -11.17 -3.88
C ILE A 70 13.63 -10.64 -2.49
N GLY A 71 13.93 -11.41 -1.44
CA GLY A 71 13.63 -11.01 -0.06
C GLY A 71 14.31 -9.69 0.31
N SER A 72 15.59 -9.53 -0.04
CA SER A 72 16.29 -8.29 0.23
C SER A 72 15.77 -7.12 -0.61
N LEU A 73 15.34 -7.35 -1.85
CA LEU A 73 14.70 -6.31 -2.67
C LEU A 73 13.39 -5.84 -2.07
N MET A 74 12.59 -6.77 -1.53
CA MET A 74 11.38 -6.43 -0.80
C MET A 74 11.67 -5.59 0.43
N ASP A 75 12.61 -6.02 1.28
CA ASP A 75 13.01 -5.25 2.47
C ASP A 75 13.42 -3.81 2.11
N GLN A 76 14.18 -3.65 1.03
CA GLN A 76 14.61 -2.35 0.52
C GLN A 76 13.46 -1.52 -0.06
N THR A 77 12.48 -2.17 -0.69
CA THR A 77 11.27 -1.52 -1.23
C THR A 77 10.34 -1.04 -0.11
N SER A 78 10.15 -1.87 0.91
CA SER A 78 9.40 -1.52 2.12
C SER A 78 10.04 -0.33 2.84
N LEU A 79 11.38 -0.32 2.96
CA LEU A 79 12.13 0.80 3.53
C LEU A 79 11.95 2.08 2.70
N PHE A 80 12.06 2.00 1.37
CA PHE A 80 11.87 3.14 0.48
C PHE A 80 10.48 3.79 0.66
N TYR A 81 9.41 2.99 0.62
CA TYR A 81 8.06 3.56 0.79
C TYR A 81 7.79 4.03 2.21
N THR A 82 8.39 3.39 3.22
CA THR A 82 8.34 3.88 4.60
C THR A 82 8.95 5.29 4.70
N GLU A 83 10.16 5.48 4.16
CA GLU A 83 10.85 6.78 4.18
C GLU A 83 10.12 7.81 3.31
N LEU A 84 9.61 7.41 2.15
CA LEU A 84 8.83 8.27 1.26
C LEU A 84 7.57 8.81 1.94
N LEU A 85 6.74 7.93 2.55
CA LEU A 85 5.48 8.33 3.18
C LEU A 85 5.70 9.03 4.53
N SER A 86 6.69 8.61 5.31
CA SER A 86 7.03 9.27 6.58
C SER A 86 7.71 10.63 6.39
N GLY A 87 8.35 10.87 5.26
CA GLY A 87 8.91 12.19 4.90
C GLY A 87 7.88 13.18 4.36
N ALA A 88 6.65 12.72 4.09
CA ALA A 88 5.56 13.48 3.50
C ALA A 88 4.61 14.09 4.54
N ASP A 89 5.14 14.59 5.66
CA ASP A 89 4.33 15.06 6.79
C ASP A 89 3.34 16.18 6.43
N GLU A 90 3.64 16.98 5.40
CA GLU A 90 2.75 18.05 4.93
C GLU A 90 1.59 17.50 4.09
N GLU A 91 1.85 16.51 3.23
CA GLU A 91 0.86 15.86 2.38
C GLU A 91 0.03 14.81 3.13
N PHE A 92 0.67 14.05 4.01
CA PHE A 92 0.09 12.92 4.75
C PHE A 92 0.36 13.00 6.26
N PRO A 93 -0.14 14.03 6.96
CA PRO A 93 0.05 14.19 8.41
C PRO A 93 -0.56 13.05 9.23
N SER A 94 -1.42 12.23 8.62
CA SER A 94 -2.06 11.08 9.23
C SER A 94 -1.30 9.77 8.99
N TYR A 95 -0.15 9.76 8.31
CA TYR A 95 0.61 8.52 8.07
C TYR A 95 0.99 7.83 9.38
N ALA A 96 0.77 6.51 9.45
CA ALA A 96 1.06 5.71 10.64
C ALA A 96 2.08 4.61 10.36
N SER A 97 1.85 3.81 9.32
CA SER A 97 2.73 2.68 8.97
C SER A 97 2.48 2.22 7.55
N ILE A 98 3.36 1.35 7.05
CA ILE A 98 3.18 0.61 5.81
C ILE A 98 3.27 -0.88 6.10
N GLU A 99 2.52 -1.67 5.36
CA GLU A 99 2.64 -3.13 5.29
C GLU A 99 2.71 -3.51 3.82
N ASP A 100 3.66 -4.34 3.44
CA ASP A 100 3.83 -4.84 2.08
C ASP A 100 3.67 -6.36 2.04
N GLU A 101 2.94 -6.85 1.03
CA GLU A 101 2.76 -8.26 0.76
C GLU A 101 3.29 -8.60 -0.64
N PHE A 102 4.11 -9.65 -0.71
CA PHE A 102 4.55 -10.21 -1.98
C PHE A 102 3.43 -11.00 -2.63
N VAL A 103 2.97 -10.55 -3.79
CA VAL A 103 1.93 -11.26 -4.55
C VAL A 103 2.56 -12.23 -5.52
N GLY A 104 3.60 -11.79 -6.25
CA GLY A 104 4.17 -12.59 -7.32
C GLY A 104 5.46 -12.07 -7.90
N PHE A 105 6.12 -12.95 -8.63
CA PHE A 105 7.30 -12.62 -9.42
C PHE A 105 7.22 -13.29 -10.77
N ARG A 106 7.56 -12.52 -11.81
CA ARG A 106 7.65 -12.98 -13.19
C ARG A 106 9.03 -12.70 -13.74
N PHE A 107 9.56 -13.70 -14.43
CA PHE A 107 10.83 -13.63 -15.13
C PHE A 107 10.64 -14.00 -16.60
N GLU A 108 11.08 -13.14 -17.50
CA GLU A 108 11.07 -13.39 -18.93
C GLU A 108 12.39 -12.94 -19.54
N GLU A 109 13.27 -13.90 -19.84
CA GLU A 109 14.66 -13.64 -20.28
C GLU A 109 14.76 -12.75 -21.53
N THR A 110 13.75 -12.80 -22.40
CA THR A 110 13.73 -12.06 -23.67
C THR A 110 12.95 -10.74 -23.61
N ALA A 111 12.40 -10.37 -22.45
CA ALA A 111 11.65 -9.12 -22.29
C ALA A 111 12.57 -7.91 -22.08
N ASP A 112 12.11 -6.73 -22.49
CA ASP A 112 12.81 -5.44 -22.26
C ASP A 112 12.95 -5.10 -20.76
N LEU A 113 12.06 -5.66 -19.94
CA LEU A 113 12.04 -5.60 -18.48
C LEU A 113 11.93 -7.05 -17.98
N PRO A 114 13.05 -7.78 -17.88
CA PRO A 114 13.04 -9.22 -17.65
C PRO A 114 12.54 -9.62 -16.26
N TYR A 115 12.43 -8.69 -15.32
CA TYR A 115 11.95 -8.93 -13.96
C TYR A 115 10.75 -8.06 -13.66
N GLN A 116 9.69 -8.69 -13.20
CA GLN A 116 8.49 -8.04 -12.69
C GLN A 116 8.18 -8.60 -11.31
N ILE A 117 7.91 -7.71 -10.36
CA ILE A 117 7.46 -8.03 -9.00
C ILE A 117 6.09 -7.41 -8.82
N ASP A 118 5.13 -8.24 -8.44
CA ASP A 118 3.80 -7.81 -8.05
C ASP A 118 3.75 -7.79 -6.51
N ALA A 119 3.39 -6.65 -5.94
CA ALA A 119 3.33 -6.44 -4.50
C ALA A 119 2.12 -5.58 -4.12
N ASP A 120 1.47 -5.95 -3.02
CA ASP A 120 0.39 -5.16 -2.44
C ASP A 120 0.99 -4.29 -1.34
N VAL A 121 0.92 -2.98 -1.51
CA VAL A 121 1.43 -2.01 -0.55
C VAL A 121 0.25 -1.38 0.18
N THR A 122 0.12 -1.69 1.47
CA THR A 122 -0.91 -1.15 2.34
C THR A 122 -0.33 -0.02 3.19
N ALA A 123 -0.67 1.22 2.82
CA ALA A 123 -0.38 2.39 3.65
C ALA A 123 -1.49 2.60 4.68
N LYS A 124 -1.12 2.70 5.95
CA LYS A 124 -2.05 2.89 7.06
C LYS A 124 -1.97 4.32 7.56
N PHE A 125 -3.13 4.93 7.68
CA PHE A 125 -3.30 6.30 8.13
C PHE A 125 -4.16 6.33 9.39
N ARG A 126 -3.75 7.11 10.38
CA ARG A 126 -4.46 7.33 11.62
C ARG A 126 -4.93 8.78 11.66
N SER A 127 -6.24 8.96 11.72
CA SER A 127 -6.85 10.28 11.83
C SER A 127 -7.90 10.28 12.94
N GLU A 128 -7.91 11.35 13.74
CA GLU A 128 -8.92 11.60 14.76
C GLU A 128 -10.18 12.24 14.16
N ASP A 129 -10.05 13.01 13.06
CA ASP A 129 -11.13 13.80 12.47
C ASP A 129 -11.73 13.20 11.19
N ARG A 130 -11.08 12.18 10.60
CA ARG A 130 -11.41 11.56 9.29
C ARG A 130 -11.36 12.53 8.09
N ILE A 131 -11.05 13.80 8.30
CA ILE A 131 -10.98 14.83 7.25
C ILE A 131 -9.59 14.82 6.61
N THR A 132 -8.59 14.37 7.35
CA THR A 132 -7.16 14.40 6.99
C THR A 132 -6.64 13.09 6.37
N LEU A 133 -7.53 12.26 5.85
CA LEU A 133 -7.16 10.99 5.24
C LEU A 133 -6.97 11.17 3.73
N PRO A 134 -5.85 10.69 3.16
CA PRO A 134 -5.69 10.70 1.72
C PRO A 134 -6.69 9.74 1.08
N SER A 135 -7.16 10.10 -0.11
CA SER A 135 -7.84 9.12 -0.95
C SER A 135 -6.84 8.09 -1.48
N THR A 136 -7.33 6.94 -1.92
CA THR A 136 -6.48 5.97 -2.63
C THR A 136 -5.79 6.59 -3.84
N LEU A 137 -6.46 7.52 -4.53
CA LEU A 137 -5.88 8.22 -5.67
C LEU A 137 -4.74 9.15 -5.24
N ASP A 138 -4.86 9.86 -4.13
CA ASP A 138 -3.79 10.74 -3.63
C ASP A 138 -2.55 9.93 -3.21
N ALA A 139 -2.76 8.82 -2.50
CA ALA A 139 -1.67 7.92 -2.13
C ALA A 139 -1.00 7.30 -3.37
N PHE A 140 -1.80 6.90 -4.36
CA PHE A 140 -1.32 6.40 -5.64
C PHE A 140 -0.49 7.44 -6.40
N ASP A 141 -1.03 8.64 -6.63
CA ASP A 141 -0.36 9.70 -7.37
C ASP A 141 0.97 10.06 -6.70
N PHE A 142 1.00 10.05 -5.36
CA PHE A 142 2.21 10.29 -4.60
C PHE A 142 3.26 9.17 -4.76
N MET A 143 2.86 7.90 -4.64
CA MET A 143 3.77 6.77 -4.85
C MET A 143 4.26 6.69 -6.30
N GLN A 144 3.43 7.03 -7.27
CA GLN A 144 3.81 7.08 -8.69
C GLN A 144 4.76 8.24 -9.00
N ALA A 145 4.62 9.37 -8.31
CA ALA A 145 5.51 10.52 -8.44
C ALA A 145 6.85 10.38 -7.70
N ALA A 146 7.08 9.26 -7.00
CA ALA A 146 8.29 9.01 -6.25
C ALA A 146 9.55 9.01 -7.14
N ASN A 147 10.70 9.33 -6.55
CA ASN A 147 11.96 9.38 -7.28
C ASN A 147 12.54 7.97 -7.48
N TYR A 148 12.11 7.27 -8.53
CA TYR A 148 12.57 5.90 -8.82
C TYR A 148 14.05 5.80 -9.18
N GLN A 149 14.69 6.92 -9.58
CA GLN A 149 16.14 6.96 -9.75
C GLN A 149 16.85 6.87 -8.39
N ASP A 150 16.32 7.55 -7.37
CA ASP A 150 16.81 7.48 -6.00
C ASP A 150 16.57 6.09 -5.39
N TYR A 151 15.37 5.53 -5.60
CA TYR A 151 15.02 4.16 -5.23
C TYR A 151 16.07 3.15 -5.73
N ILE A 152 16.43 3.22 -7.01
CA ILE A 152 17.41 2.30 -7.59
C ILE A 152 18.78 2.44 -6.90
N GLN A 153 19.28 3.68 -6.80
CA GLN A 153 20.64 3.95 -6.35
C GLN A 153 20.84 3.71 -4.85
N ASN A 154 19.83 4.06 -4.03
CA ASN A 154 19.94 4.04 -2.59
C ASN A 154 19.31 2.80 -1.94
N TYR A 155 18.48 2.03 -2.65
CA TYR A 155 17.77 0.89 -2.08
C TYR A 155 18.02 -0.38 -2.90
N VAL A 156 17.69 -0.40 -4.19
CA VAL A 156 17.81 -1.60 -5.04
C VAL A 156 19.26 -2.08 -5.14
N TRP A 157 20.23 -1.18 -5.30
CA TRP A 157 21.65 -1.54 -5.35
C TRP A 157 22.23 -1.96 -4.00
N ASN A 158 21.53 -1.65 -2.90
CA ASN A 158 21.91 -2.05 -1.54
C ASN A 158 21.30 -3.40 -1.13
N THR A 159 20.62 -4.09 -2.04
CA THR A 159 20.11 -5.45 -1.81
C THR A 159 21.23 -6.45 -1.54
N THR A 160 20.90 -7.46 -0.74
CA THR A 160 21.79 -8.56 -0.39
C THR A 160 21.40 -9.84 -1.13
N PRO A 161 22.37 -10.63 -1.61
CA PRO A 161 23.81 -10.37 -1.59
C PRO A 161 24.22 -9.15 -2.42
N GLN A 162 25.21 -8.38 -1.93
CA GLN A 162 25.75 -7.25 -2.68
C GLN A 162 26.29 -7.72 -4.04
N GLY A 163 25.97 -6.98 -5.10
CA GLY A 163 26.28 -7.40 -6.47
C GLY A 163 25.38 -8.53 -7.00
N GLY A 164 24.23 -8.75 -6.36
CA GLY A 164 23.17 -9.60 -6.90
C GLY A 164 22.59 -9.04 -8.20
N ILE A 165 21.62 -9.76 -8.79
CA ILE A 165 21.06 -9.43 -10.11
C ILE A 165 20.45 -8.03 -10.19
N PHE A 166 19.94 -7.52 -9.06
CA PHE A 166 19.33 -6.19 -8.99
C PHE A 166 20.35 -5.06 -8.90
N PHE A 167 21.63 -5.35 -8.63
CA PHE A 167 22.69 -4.32 -8.68
C PHE A 167 22.88 -3.75 -10.09
N ASP A 168 22.55 -4.53 -11.12
CA ASP A 168 22.61 -4.08 -12.50
C ASP A 168 21.32 -3.35 -12.96
N THR A 169 20.41 -3.01 -12.04
CA THR A 169 19.18 -2.29 -12.39
C THR A 169 19.52 -0.89 -12.90
N GLN A 170 19.06 -0.57 -14.11
CA GLN A 170 19.16 0.75 -14.74
C GLN A 170 17.88 1.56 -14.59
N ARG A 171 16.72 0.91 -14.70
CA ARG A 171 15.41 1.55 -14.67
C ARG A 171 14.42 0.71 -13.86
N SER A 172 13.51 1.40 -13.19
CA SER A 172 12.35 0.80 -12.56
C SER A 172 11.11 1.61 -12.92
N SER A 173 9.99 0.92 -13.09
CA SER A 173 8.67 1.53 -13.24
C SER A 173 7.74 0.94 -12.21
N PHE A 174 6.96 1.81 -11.57
CA PHE A 174 5.84 1.41 -10.75
C PHE A 174 4.55 1.68 -11.51
N ASN A 175 3.76 0.62 -11.65
CA ASN A 175 2.40 0.73 -12.13
C ASN A 175 1.48 0.26 -11.01
N ALA A 176 0.39 0.97 -10.79
CA ALA A 176 -0.63 0.52 -9.86
C ALA A 176 -1.94 0.43 -10.62
N SER A 177 -2.68 -0.64 -10.41
CA SER A 177 -4.08 -0.70 -10.79
C SER A 177 -4.91 -0.48 -9.55
N GLY A 178 -5.89 0.42 -9.61
CA GLY A 178 -7.00 0.35 -8.66
C GLY A 178 -7.64 -1.01 -8.87
N ALA A 179 -7.63 -1.84 -7.83
CA ALA A 179 -8.13 -3.20 -7.94
C ALA A 179 -9.59 -3.19 -8.40
#